data_AF-A0A0B2UUE1-F1
#
_entry.id   AF-A0A0B2UUE1-F1
#
_cell.length_a   1.000
_cell.length_b   1.000
_cell.length_c   1.000
_cell.angle_alpha   90.00
_cell.angle_beta   90.00
_cell.angle_gamma   90.00
#
_symmetry.space_group_name_H-M   'P 1'
#
loop_
_entity.id
_entity.type
_entity.pdbx_description
1 polymer ?
#
loop_
_entity_poly.entity_id
_entity_poly.type
_entity_poly.pdbx_seq_one_letter_code
_entity_poly.pdbx_strand_id
1 'polypeptide(L)'
;MPSLQYLSGLRNDSFAEQTETTIQRDSTCFSHTTTLHFSNKKKGTMSTEEPKSPSLAELPKIPAELAKGVTKGRDLKHVETQEKNILPSSKDVYSEKVDPDLKEEIKAHETSKLRHTDTIEKIVLPTHEDVKRERVEEEMKSGIKNFDPQKLRSVSTEEKCVLPSSEDIAREKVPHLISKFDADSLKHVEPSVKTNLPTADEFVRDQVKNMAAKFDHGGLKHVEPNVKRDVEMLHKNRSYSMFNE
;
A
#
# COMPACT_ATOMS: atom_id res chain seq x y z
N MET A 1 -73.88 3.05 6.24
CA MET A 1 -73.07 1.85 6.53
C MET A 1 -72.73 1.19 5.19
N PRO A 2 -71.45 1.16 4.82
CA PRO A 2 -70.53 0.08 5.24
C PRO A 2 -69.22 0.64 5.83
N SER A 3 -68.86 0.23 7.05
CA SER A 3 -67.93 -0.85 7.43
C SER A 3 -66.44 -0.46 7.37
N LEU A 4 -65.88 -0.30 8.58
CA LEU A 4 -64.46 -0.10 8.88
C LEU A 4 -63.58 -1.18 8.24
N GLN A 5 -62.39 -0.78 7.76
CA GLN A 5 -61.20 -1.61 7.91
C GLN A 5 -60.03 -0.75 8.41
N TYR A 6 -59.59 -1.11 9.62
CA TYR A 6 -58.34 -0.75 10.25
C TYR A 6 -57.16 -1.20 9.36
N LEU A 7 -56.20 -0.32 9.12
CA LEU A 7 -54.83 -0.71 8.79
C LEU A 7 -53.88 -0.02 9.76
N SER A 8 -53.52 -0.77 10.80
CA SER A 8 -52.42 -0.49 11.70
C SER A 8 -51.09 -0.84 11.02
N GLY A 9 -50.12 0.06 11.11
CA GLY A 9 -48.71 -0.30 11.01
C GLY A 9 -47.93 0.44 9.92
N LEU A 10 -47.37 1.60 10.27
CA LEU A 10 -46.05 2.02 9.79
C LEU A 10 -45.33 2.66 10.97
N ARG A 11 -44.48 1.85 11.61
CA ARG A 11 -43.58 2.23 12.69
C ARG A 11 -42.37 2.87 12.01
N ASN A 12 -42.32 4.20 12.00
CA ASN A 12 -41.16 4.95 11.51
C ASN A 12 -40.16 5.07 12.66
N ASP A 13 -39.30 4.06 12.81
CA ASP A 13 -38.16 4.14 13.71
C ASP A 13 -37.06 4.99 13.03
N SER A 14 -37.05 6.27 13.34
CA SER A 14 -35.95 7.19 13.03
C SER A 14 -35.66 8.03 14.27
N PHE A 15 -34.71 7.58 15.08
CA PHE A 15 -33.61 8.37 15.66
C PHE A 15 -32.91 7.57 16.78
N ALA A 16 -31.65 7.19 16.56
CA ALA A 16 -30.59 7.17 17.58
C ALA A 16 -29.32 6.58 16.95
N GLU A 17 -28.44 7.45 16.46
CA GLU A 17 -27.07 7.12 16.14
C GLU A 17 -26.35 6.79 17.46
N GLN A 18 -26.29 5.50 17.82
CA GLN A 18 -25.39 5.01 18.86
C GLN A 18 -24.14 4.49 18.15
N THR A 19 -23.01 5.13 18.41
CA THR A 19 -21.70 4.63 18.03
C THR A 19 -21.38 3.38 18.86
N GLU A 20 -21.77 2.21 18.37
CA GLU A 20 -21.32 0.93 18.92
C GLU A 20 -19.87 0.68 18.49
N THR A 21 -18.96 0.78 19.47
CA THR A 21 -17.59 0.29 19.34
C THR A 21 -17.64 -1.23 19.50
N THR A 22 -17.74 -1.94 18.38
CA THR A 22 -17.64 -3.41 18.33
C THR A 22 -16.23 -3.85 18.71
N ILE A 23 -16.07 -4.27 19.97
CA ILE A 23 -14.89 -5.01 20.43
C ILE A 23 -14.98 -6.42 19.83
N GLN A 24 -14.21 -6.67 18.77
CA GLN A 24 -13.96 -8.01 18.24
C GLN A 24 -13.30 -8.85 19.34
N ARG A 25 -14.05 -9.78 19.92
CA ARG A 25 -13.48 -10.88 20.72
C ARG A 25 -13.17 -12.01 19.75
N ASP A 26 -11.89 -12.17 19.41
CA ASP A 26 -11.41 -13.34 18.69
C ASP A 26 -11.54 -14.58 19.59
N SER A 27 -12.70 -15.23 19.56
CA SER A 27 -12.87 -16.59 20.07
C SER A 27 -12.83 -17.55 18.89
N THR A 28 -11.63 -17.95 18.48
CA THR A 28 -11.43 -19.06 17.54
C THR A 28 -11.76 -20.38 18.24
N CYS A 29 -13.05 -20.75 18.31
CA CYS A 29 -13.46 -22.12 18.59
C CYS A 29 -13.52 -22.90 17.27
N PHE A 30 -12.46 -23.65 17.02
CA PHE A 30 -12.28 -24.52 15.86
C PHE A 30 -13.19 -25.75 15.97
N SER A 31 -14.41 -25.68 15.41
CA SER A 31 -15.28 -26.84 15.31
C SER A 31 -14.85 -27.71 14.13
N HIS A 32 -14.11 -28.79 14.40
CA HIS A 32 -13.88 -29.85 13.43
C HIS A 32 -15.07 -30.82 13.41
N THR A 33 -15.86 -30.78 12.33
CA THR A 33 -16.86 -31.80 12.04
C THR A 33 -16.20 -32.91 11.22
N THR A 34 -15.91 -34.04 11.85
CA THR A 34 -15.41 -35.25 11.16
C THR A 34 -16.60 -36.06 10.64
N THR A 35 -16.80 -36.09 9.32
CA THR A 35 -17.78 -36.95 8.67
C THR A 35 -17.22 -38.37 8.56
N LEU A 36 -17.80 -39.31 9.31
CA LEU A 36 -17.48 -40.74 9.21
C LEU A 36 -18.30 -41.39 8.08
N HIS A 37 -17.62 -41.88 7.04
CA HIS A 37 -18.22 -42.72 6.01
C HIS A 37 -18.29 -44.17 6.51
N PHE A 38 -19.51 -44.66 6.77
CA PHE A 38 -19.75 -46.07 7.08
C PHE A 38 -20.14 -46.84 5.80
N SER A 39 -19.25 -47.68 5.30
CA SER A 39 -19.59 -48.68 4.28
C SER A 39 -20.31 -49.86 4.93
N ASN A 40 -21.56 -50.08 4.55
CA ASN A 40 -22.32 -51.26 4.96
C ASN A 40 -21.74 -52.53 4.32
N LYS A 41 -20.98 -53.30 5.09
CA LYS A 41 -20.48 -54.62 4.68
C LYS A 41 -21.51 -55.70 5.04
N LYS A 42 -21.81 -56.48 3.99
CA LYS A 42 -22.74 -57.61 3.86
C LYS A 42 -22.81 -58.53 5.10
N LYS A 43 -24.04 -58.89 5.47
CA LYS A 43 -24.42 -59.85 6.53
C LYS A 43 -23.62 -61.15 6.42
N GLY A 44 -22.84 -61.45 7.47
CA GLY A 44 -22.20 -62.73 7.75
C GLY A 44 -22.53 -63.15 9.18
N THR A 45 -22.91 -64.40 9.34
CA THR A 45 -23.53 -65.02 10.51
C THR A 45 -22.52 -65.43 11.59
N MET A 46 -22.94 -65.35 12.86
CA MET A 46 -22.44 -66.03 14.07
C MET A 46 -21.09 -65.57 14.67
N SER A 47 -21.16 -65.03 15.89
CA SER A 47 -20.71 -65.69 17.14
C SER A 47 -20.40 -64.67 18.23
N THR A 48 -21.04 -64.85 19.37
CA THR A 48 -20.89 -64.09 20.63
C THR A 48 -19.52 -64.37 21.25
N GLU A 49 -18.65 -63.37 21.43
CA GLU A 49 -17.52 -63.44 22.39
C GLU A 49 -17.29 -62.08 23.09
N GLU A 50 -17.13 -62.15 24.42
CA GLU A 50 -16.90 -61.03 25.35
C GLU A 50 -15.49 -60.42 25.22
N PRO A 51 -15.30 -59.12 25.50
CA PRO A 51 -13.98 -58.49 25.49
C PRO A 51 -13.13 -58.95 26.70
N LYS A 52 -12.07 -59.74 26.43
CA LYS A 52 -11.08 -60.17 27.43
C LYS A 52 -10.15 -59.00 27.82
N SER A 53 -10.08 -58.65 29.11
CA SER A 53 -9.10 -57.68 29.61
C SER A 53 -7.66 -58.20 29.45
N PRO A 54 -6.71 -57.37 28.99
CA PRO A 54 -5.32 -57.82 28.77
C PRO A 54 -4.68 -58.22 30.10
N SER A 55 -3.93 -59.33 30.06
CA SER A 55 -3.32 -59.90 31.27
C SER A 55 -2.07 -59.11 31.68
N LEU A 56 -1.67 -59.18 32.97
CA LEU A 56 -0.47 -58.50 33.50
C LEU A 56 0.82 -58.76 32.69
N ALA A 57 0.89 -59.84 31.92
CA ALA A 57 2.02 -60.17 31.06
C ALA A 57 2.10 -59.31 29.79
N GLU A 58 0.99 -58.68 29.38
CA GLU A 58 0.87 -57.92 28.13
C GLU A 58 1.13 -56.42 28.31
N LEU A 59 1.33 -55.96 29.55
CA LEU A 59 1.68 -54.56 29.82
C LEU A 59 3.19 -54.32 29.63
N PRO A 60 3.60 -53.24 28.95
CA PRO A 60 5.00 -52.91 28.77
C PRO A 60 5.68 -52.66 30.12
N LYS A 61 6.78 -53.37 30.39
CA LYS A 61 7.55 -53.23 31.63
C LYS A 61 8.54 -52.07 31.51
N ILE A 62 8.58 -51.20 32.53
CA ILE A 62 9.56 -50.12 32.59
C ILE A 62 10.99 -50.69 32.70
N PRO A 63 12.00 -50.04 32.10
CA PRO A 63 13.41 -50.44 32.23
C PRO A 63 13.82 -50.55 33.70
N ALA A 64 14.54 -51.62 34.04
CA ALA A 64 14.89 -51.95 35.43
C ALA A 64 15.66 -50.83 36.14
N GLU A 65 16.43 -50.02 35.41
CA GLU A 65 17.18 -48.88 35.97
C GLU A 65 16.26 -47.75 36.46
N LEU A 66 15.20 -47.45 35.72
CA LEU A 66 14.20 -46.46 36.14
C LEU A 66 13.36 -46.98 37.31
N ALA A 67 13.03 -48.28 37.30
CA ALA A 67 12.33 -48.92 38.41
C ALA A 67 13.15 -48.80 39.71
N LYS A 68 14.45 -49.12 39.67
CA LYS A 68 15.36 -48.96 40.81
C LYS A 68 15.49 -47.49 41.25
N GLY A 69 15.51 -46.55 40.30
CA GLY A 69 15.66 -45.12 40.61
C GLY A 69 14.45 -44.51 41.31
N VAL A 70 13.24 -44.99 41.03
CA VAL A 70 12.00 -44.56 41.70
C VAL A 70 11.86 -45.22 43.07
N THR A 71 12.18 -46.51 43.19
CA THR A 71 12.05 -47.23 44.47
C THR A 71 13.07 -46.83 45.51
N LYS A 72 14.21 -46.25 45.12
CA LYS A 72 15.26 -45.82 46.06
C LYS A 72 14.87 -44.64 46.95
N GLY A 73 13.76 -43.96 46.69
CA GLY A 73 13.35 -42.77 47.43
C GLY A 73 14.33 -41.61 47.21
N ARG A 74 13.84 -40.38 47.13
CA ARG A 74 14.69 -39.20 47.14
C ARG A 74 14.17 -38.30 48.24
N ASP A 75 15.04 -37.86 49.14
CA ASP A 75 14.66 -36.88 50.13
C ASP A 75 14.61 -35.51 49.44
N LEU A 76 13.41 -35.14 48.99
CA LEU A 76 13.14 -33.78 48.53
C LEU A 76 13.07 -32.88 49.76
N LYS A 77 13.57 -31.63 49.62
CA LYS A 77 13.43 -30.64 50.70
C LYS A 77 11.95 -30.46 51.00
N HIS A 78 11.56 -30.71 52.25
CA HIS A 78 10.22 -30.42 52.71
C HIS A 78 9.98 -28.91 52.60
N VAL A 79 8.91 -28.53 51.90
CA VAL A 79 8.43 -27.16 51.85
C VAL A 79 7.10 -27.15 52.60
N GLU A 80 7.03 -26.40 53.68
CA GLU A 80 5.79 -26.18 54.42
C GLU A 80 4.90 -25.22 53.62
N THR A 81 3.76 -25.72 53.14
CA THR A 81 2.79 -24.90 52.41
C THR A 81 1.77 -24.32 53.39
N GLN A 82 1.69 -22.99 53.46
CA GLN A 82 0.62 -22.31 54.19
C GLN A 82 -0.52 -21.94 53.23
N GLU A 83 -1.68 -22.53 53.44
CA GLU A 83 -2.92 -22.15 52.76
C GLU A 83 -3.48 -20.86 53.37
N LYS A 84 -3.54 -19.79 52.57
CA LYS A 84 -4.12 -18.52 53.01
C LYS A 84 -5.64 -18.53 52.81
N ASN A 85 -6.38 -18.93 53.85
CA ASN A 85 -7.83 -18.79 53.91
C ASN A 85 -8.23 -17.38 54.38
N ILE A 86 -8.00 -16.38 53.53
CA ILE A 86 -8.50 -15.03 53.79
C ILE A 86 -10.00 -14.97 53.55
N LEU A 87 -10.74 -14.52 54.57
CA LEU A 87 -12.15 -14.23 54.43
C LEU A 87 -12.35 -12.92 53.65
N PRO A 88 -13.45 -12.80 52.88
CA PRO A 88 -13.79 -11.54 52.24
C PRO A 88 -13.91 -10.44 53.29
N SER A 89 -13.39 -9.26 52.97
CA SER A 89 -13.52 -8.09 53.83
C SER A 89 -14.96 -7.56 53.82
N SER A 90 -15.31 -6.76 54.83
CA SER A 90 -16.61 -6.08 54.87
C SER A 90 -16.86 -5.19 53.63
N LYS A 91 -15.80 -4.63 53.06
CA LYS A 91 -15.87 -3.85 51.82
C LYS A 91 -16.28 -4.72 50.64
N ASP A 92 -15.71 -5.93 50.53
CA ASP A 92 -15.99 -6.85 49.41
C ASP A 92 -17.47 -7.27 49.41
N VAL A 93 -18.00 -7.61 50.59
CA VAL A 93 -19.42 -7.95 50.77
C VAL A 93 -20.34 -6.76 50.48
N TYR A 94 -19.95 -5.55 50.89
CA TYR A 94 -20.73 -4.36 50.60
C TYR A 94 -20.78 -4.07 49.10
N SER A 95 -19.64 -4.13 48.40
CA SER A 95 -19.61 -3.91 46.95
C SER A 95 -20.48 -4.91 46.17
N GLU A 96 -20.52 -6.17 46.60
CA GLU A 96 -21.36 -7.18 45.95
C GLU A 96 -22.86 -6.95 46.17
N LYS A 97 -23.25 -6.38 47.32
CA LYS A 97 -24.64 -6.10 47.67
C LYS A 97 -25.21 -4.84 47.03
N VAL A 98 -24.37 -3.89 46.63
CA VAL A 98 -24.82 -2.65 45.98
C VAL A 98 -25.56 -2.93 44.66
N ASP A 99 -25.08 -3.88 43.85
CA ASP A 99 -25.68 -4.21 42.56
C ASP A 99 -27.11 -4.79 42.63
N PRO A 100 -27.41 -5.79 43.49
CA PRO A 100 -28.79 -6.26 43.66
C PRO A 100 -29.70 -5.20 44.28
N ASP A 101 -29.21 -4.40 45.24
CA ASP A 101 -29.99 -3.35 45.87
C ASP A 101 -30.42 -2.27 44.86
N LEU A 102 -29.49 -1.80 44.02
CA LEU A 102 -29.77 -0.87 42.92
C LEU A 102 -30.77 -1.47 41.92
N LYS A 103 -30.63 -2.76 41.59
CA LYS A 103 -31.53 -3.44 40.66
C LYS A 103 -32.94 -3.57 41.21
N GLU A 104 -33.08 -3.80 42.51
CA GLU A 104 -34.39 -3.82 43.18
C GLU A 104 -34.98 -2.41 43.27
N GLU A 105 -34.19 -1.39 43.57
CA GLU A 105 -34.63 0.00 43.59
C GLU A 105 -35.13 0.47 42.21
N ILE A 106 -34.40 0.14 41.13
CA ILE A 106 -34.81 0.45 39.76
C ILE A 106 -36.11 -0.27 39.40
N LYS A 107 -36.30 -1.52 39.84
CA LYS A 107 -37.55 -2.27 39.61
C LYS A 107 -38.73 -1.70 40.40
N ALA A 108 -38.48 -1.24 41.63
CA ALA A 108 -39.48 -0.64 42.50
C ALA A 108 -39.76 0.83 42.13
N HIS A 109 -39.00 1.41 41.20
CA HIS A 109 -39.15 2.80 40.80
C HIS A 109 -40.54 3.06 40.19
N GLU A 110 -41.33 3.89 40.88
CA GLU A 110 -42.63 4.34 40.41
C GLU A 110 -42.48 5.43 39.34
N THR A 111 -42.78 5.09 38.09
CA THR A 111 -42.74 6.02 36.96
C THR A 111 -43.69 7.22 37.11
N SER A 112 -44.71 7.12 37.96
CA SER A 112 -45.63 8.22 38.32
C SER A 112 -44.96 9.35 39.10
N LYS A 113 -43.81 9.11 39.74
CA LYS A 113 -43.02 10.12 40.46
C LYS A 113 -42.07 10.89 39.54
N LEU A 114 -41.93 10.47 38.28
CA LEU A 114 -41.17 11.21 37.28
C LEU A 114 -41.87 12.53 36.96
N ARG A 115 -41.07 13.58 36.73
CA ARG A 115 -41.61 14.87 36.28
C ARG A 115 -42.22 14.69 34.89
N HIS A 116 -43.50 15.04 34.75
CA HIS A 116 -44.13 15.09 33.44
C HIS A 116 -43.42 16.13 32.56
N THR A 117 -43.09 15.75 31.35
CA THR A 117 -42.53 16.63 30.33
C THR A 117 -43.41 16.51 29.09
N ASP A 118 -43.94 17.63 28.63
CA ASP A 118 -44.75 17.67 27.41
C ASP A 118 -43.83 17.47 26.20
N THR A 119 -43.97 16.34 25.51
CA THR A 119 -43.24 16.09 24.26
C THR A 119 -43.98 16.73 23.09
N ILE A 120 -43.37 17.73 22.46
CA ILE A 120 -43.89 18.35 21.22
C ILE A 120 -43.27 17.62 20.02
N GLU A 121 -44.03 16.74 19.38
CA GLU A 121 -43.64 16.16 18.10
C GLU A 121 -43.74 17.21 16.99
N LYS A 122 -42.59 17.62 16.44
CA LYS A 122 -42.55 18.55 15.32
C LYS A 122 -42.77 17.80 14.01
N ILE A 123 -44.03 17.56 13.66
CA ILE A 123 -44.40 17.06 12.34
C ILE A 123 -44.33 18.26 11.37
N VAL A 124 -43.21 18.36 10.64
CA VAL A 124 -43.09 19.33 9.55
C VAL A 124 -43.58 18.65 8.28
N LEU A 125 -44.62 19.19 7.65
CA LEU A 125 -45.04 18.72 6.34
C LEU A 125 -43.94 19.05 5.30
N PRO A 126 -43.75 18.20 4.28
CA PRO A 126 -42.87 18.52 3.16
C PRO A 126 -43.23 19.89 2.59
N THR A 127 -42.22 20.71 2.34
CA THR A 127 -42.40 22.00 1.69
C THR A 127 -42.71 21.79 0.21
N HIS A 128 -43.30 22.80 -0.43
CA HIS A 128 -43.54 22.79 -1.87
C HIS A 128 -42.25 22.58 -2.69
N GLU A 129 -41.11 23.06 -2.19
CA GLU A 129 -39.82 22.84 -2.84
C GLU A 129 -39.33 21.39 -2.70
N ASP A 130 -39.67 20.70 -1.60
CA ASP A 130 -39.33 19.28 -1.44
C ASP A 130 -40.06 18.41 -2.48
N VAL A 131 -41.35 18.65 -2.65
CA VAL A 131 -42.18 17.94 -3.64
C VAL A 131 -41.73 18.23 -5.07
N LYS A 132 -41.34 19.48 -5.36
CA LYS A 132 -40.77 19.83 -6.68
C LYS A 132 -39.48 19.09 -6.97
N ARG A 133 -38.55 19.05 -6.00
CA ARG A 133 -37.27 18.33 -6.16
C ARG A 133 -37.51 16.85 -6.42
N GLU A 134 -38.39 16.23 -5.63
CA GLU A 134 -38.78 14.83 -5.81
C GLU A 134 -39.34 14.56 -7.21
N ARG A 135 -40.27 15.41 -7.67
CA ARG A 135 -40.84 15.29 -9.02
C ARG A 135 -39.79 15.38 -10.14
N VAL A 136 -38.84 16.31 -10.02
CA VAL A 136 -37.74 16.45 -11.00
C VAL A 136 -36.86 15.21 -11.00
N GLU A 137 -36.55 14.65 -9.82
CA GLU A 137 -35.77 13.41 -9.72
C GLU A 137 -36.50 12.22 -10.34
N GLU A 138 -37.81 12.08 -10.09
CA GLU A 138 -38.61 11.01 -10.68
C GLU A 138 -38.68 11.12 -12.21
N GLU A 139 -38.86 12.34 -12.72
CA GLU A 139 -38.87 12.60 -14.16
C GLU A 139 -37.52 12.22 -14.79
N MET A 140 -36.40 12.62 -14.17
CA MET A 140 -35.07 12.26 -14.65
C MET A 140 -34.82 10.75 -14.61
N LYS A 141 -35.16 10.09 -13.50
CA LYS A 141 -35.02 8.63 -13.33
C LYS A 141 -35.87 7.88 -14.37
N SER A 142 -37.11 8.32 -14.59
CA SER A 142 -37.99 7.71 -15.58
C SER A 142 -37.53 7.94 -17.02
N GLY A 143 -36.99 9.13 -17.32
CA GLY A 143 -36.40 9.47 -18.61
C GLY A 143 -35.21 8.59 -18.95
N ILE A 144 -34.31 8.34 -17.98
CA ILE A 144 -33.16 7.43 -18.15
C ILE A 144 -33.63 5.98 -18.31
N LYS A 145 -34.57 5.53 -17.47
CA LYS A 145 -35.08 4.15 -17.49
C LYS A 145 -35.74 3.79 -18.82
N ASN A 146 -36.48 4.74 -19.39
CA ASN A 146 -37.23 4.55 -20.63
C ASN A 146 -36.49 5.11 -21.86
N PHE A 147 -35.21 5.49 -21.72
CA PHE A 147 -34.41 5.99 -22.81
C PHE A 147 -34.18 4.88 -23.84
N ASP A 148 -34.51 5.16 -25.10
CA ASP A 148 -34.29 4.25 -26.22
C ASP A 148 -32.90 4.51 -26.83
N PRO A 149 -31.93 3.59 -26.68
CA PRO A 149 -30.58 3.77 -27.23
C PRO A 149 -30.56 3.86 -28.76
N GLN A 150 -31.59 3.37 -29.47
CA GLN A 150 -31.69 3.49 -30.93
C GLN A 150 -31.84 4.95 -31.39
N LYS A 151 -32.25 5.86 -30.50
CA LYS A 151 -32.34 7.30 -30.78
C LYS A 151 -30.99 8.01 -30.73
N LEU A 152 -29.92 7.33 -30.26
CA LEU A 152 -28.58 7.88 -30.32
C LEU A 152 -28.12 7.97 -31.78
N ARG A 153 -27.50 9.10 -32.14
CA ARG A 153 -26.85 9.21 -33.44
C ARG A 153 -25.66 8.26 -33.49
N SER A 154 -25.62 7.42 -34.53
CA SER A 154 -24.44 6.59 -34.80
C SER A 154 -23.27 7.50 -35.18
N VAL A 155 -22.14 7.31 -34.49
CA VAL A 155 -20.89 8.02 -34.75
C VAL A 155 -19.83 6.96 -35.00
N SER A 156 -19.09 7.09 -36.11
CA SER A 156 -17.93 6.25 -36.36
C SER A 156 -16.77 6.71 -35.48
N THR A 157 -16.33 5.83 -34.57
CA THR A 157 -15.16 6.05 -33.72
C THR A 157 -13.95 5.37 -34.33
N GLU A 158 -12.89 6.13 -34.63
CA GLU A 158 -11.59 5.58 -35.00
C GLU A 158 -10.72 5.38 -33.76
N GLU A 159 -10.45 4.13 -33.38
CA GLU A 159 -9.45 3.80 -32.38
C GLU A 159 -8.08 3.67 -33.05
N LYS A 160 -7.13 4.57 -32.73
CA LYS A 160 -5.76 4.48 -33.25
C LYS A 160 -4.95 3.45 -32.44
N CYS A 161 -5.08 2.18 -32.80
CA CYS A 161 -4.18 1.13 -32.35
C CYS A 161 -2.89 1.17 -33.18
N VAL A 162 -1.93 2.01 -32.79
CA VAL A 162 -0.59 2.01 -33.38
C VAL A 162 0.25 0.94 -32.71
N LEU A 163 0.84 0.04 -33.49
CA LEU A 163 1.83 -0.90 -32.96
C LEU A 163 3.06 -0.12 -32.51
N PRO A 164 3.75 -0.55 -31.43
CA PRO A 164 5.00 0.06 -31.02
C PRO A 164 6.01 0.01 -32.18
N SER A 165 6.72 1.11 -32.40
CA SER A 165 7.75 1.19 -33.42
C SER A 165 8.97 0.36 -33.04
N SER A 166 9.81 0.06 -34.02
CA SER A 166 11.10 -0.60 -33.77
C SER A 166 11.97 0.18 -32.77
N GLU A 167 11.88 1.52 -32.78
CA GLU A 167 12.59 2.37 -31.84
C GLU A 167 12.03 2.23 -30.42
N ASP A 168 10.71 2.20 -30.26
CA ASP A 168 10.06 2.00 -28.95
C ASP A 168 10.50 0.66 -28.34
N ILE A 169 10.48 -0.40 -29.15
CA ILE A 169 10.93 -1.74 -28.76
C ILE A 169 12.43 -1.73 -28.40
N ALA A 170 13.26 -1.01 -29.17
CA ALA A 170 14.68 -0.92 -28.90
C ALA A 170 14.96 -0.19 -27.58
N ARG A 171 14.28 0.94 -27.32
CA ARG A 171 14.41 1.68 -26.05
C ARG A 171 13.99 0.82 -24.86
N GLU A 172 12.91 0.05 -24.97
CA GLU A 172 12.45 -0.85 -23.91
C GLU A 172 13.44 -2.00 -23.65
N LYS A 173 14.18 -2.46 -24.66
CA LYS A 173 15.20 -3.51 -24.52
C LYS A 173 16.47 -3.04 -23.79
N VAL A 174 16.78 -1.75 -23.77
CA VAL A 174 18.04 -1.23 -23.20
C VAL A 174 18.20 -1.56 -21.71
N PRO A 175 17.23 -1.30 -20.81
CA PRO A 175 17.35 -1.65 -19.39
C PRO A 175 17.61 -3.14 -19.16
N HIS A 176 16.99 -4.01 -19.96
CA HIS A 176 17.18 -5.46 -19.88
C HIS A 176 18.60 -5.89 -20.29
N LEU A 177 19.16 -5.25 -21.32
CA LEU A 177 20.54 -5.50 -21.75
C LEU A 177 21.55 -5.03 -20.70
N ILE A 178 21.31 -3.87 -20.08
CA ILE A 178 22.14 -3.35 -18.99
C ILE A 178 22.11 -4.31 -17.80
N SER A 179 20.94 -4.83 -17.42
CA SER A 179 20.82 -5.79 -16.32
C SER A 179 21.58 -7.10 -16.57
N LYS A 180 21.81 -7.47 -17.83
CA LYS A 180 22.51 -8.72 -18.22
C LYS A 180 23.95 -8.48 -18.65
N PHE A 181 24.44 -7.25 -18.50
CA PHE A 181 25.78 -6.90 -18.91
C PHE A 181 26.82 -7.53 -17.98
N ASP A 182 27.70 -8.34 -18.54
CA ASP A 182 28.83 -8.96 -17.85
C ASP A 182 30.03 -8.02 -17.88
N ALA A 183 30.27 -7.33 -16.76
CA ALA A 183 31.39 -6.39 -16.62
C ALA A 183 32.76 -7.10 -16.66
N ASP A 184 32.83 -8.37 -16.29
CA ASP A 184 34.09 -9.14 -16.24
C ASP A 184 34.55 -9.54 -17.65
N SER A 185 33.65 -9.49 -18.64
CA SER A 185 33.97 -9.69 -20.05
C SER A 185 34.68 -8.49 -20.70
N LEU A 186 34.80 -7.36 -20.00
CA LEU A 186 35.49 -6.18 -20.51
C LEU A 186 36.99 -6.44 -20.61
N LYS A 187 37.57 -6.12 -21.78
CA LYS A 187 39.01 -6.17 -21.97
C LYS A 187 39.68 -5.16 -21.04
N HIS A 188 40.68 -5.61 -20.29
CA HIS A 188 41.50 -4.73 -19.47
C HIS A 188 42.18 -3.68 -20.36
N VAL A 189 42.03 -2.41 -19.97
CA VAL A 189 42.73 -1.27 -20.57
C VAL A 189 43.38 -0.50 -19.43
N GLU A 190 44.70 -0.36 -19.49
CA GLU A 190 45.41 0.51 -18.55
C GLU A 190 45.14 1.98 -18.90
N PRO A 191 44.53 2.78 -18.00
CA PRO A 191 44.26 4.18 -18.26
C PRO A 191 45.55 5.00 -18.25
N SER A 192 45.88 5.64 -19.38
CA SER A 192 46.99 6.60 -19.47
C SER A 192 46.52 8.00 -19.04
N VAL A 193 46.74 8.34 -17.77
CA VAL A 193 46.53 9.71 -17.30
C VAL A 193 47.73 10.56 -17.74
N LYS A 194 47.57 11.35 -18.81
CA LYS A 194 48.59 12.30 -19.25
C LYS A 194 48.63 13.49 -18.29
N THR A 195 49.42 13.39 -17.23
CA THR A 195 49.72 14.49 -16.30
C THR A 195 50.86 15.37 -16.80
N ASN A 196 50.85 15.76 -18.08
CA ASN A 196 51.84 16.72 -18.56
C ASN A 196 51.49 18.09 -17.98
N LEU A 197 52.10 18.43 -16.85
CA LEU A 197 52.15 19.80 -16.36
C LEU A 197 52.80 20.66 -17.45
N PRO A 198 52.27 21.86 -17.73
CA PRO A 198 52.89 22.75 -18.71
C PRO A 198 54.34 22.99 -18.31
N THR A 199 55.24 22.98 -19.30
CA THR A 199 56.66 23.25 -19.05
C THR A 199 56.79 24.71 -18.60
N ALA A 200 57.79 25.03 -17.76
CA ALA A 200 58.03 26.41 -17.31
C ALA A 200 58.05 27.42 -18.47
N ASP A 201 58.62 27.03 -19.62
CA ASP A 201 58.65 27.87 -20.82
C ASP A 201 57.27 28.10 -21.44
N GLU A 202 56.39 27.10 -21.43
CA GLU A 202 55.01 27.26 -21.91
C GLU A 202 54.22 28.21 -21.01
N PHE A 203 54.41 28.07 -19.69
CA PHE A 203 53.78 28.93 -18.71
C PHE A 203 54.25 30.39 -18.84
N VAL A 204 55.56 30.60 -19.00
CA VAL A 204 56.13 31.93 -19.22
C VAL A 204 55.64 32.53 -20.54
N ARG A 205 55.57 31.74 -21.63
CA ARG A 205 55.02 32.22 -22.91
C ARG A 205 53.59 32.71 -22.75
N ASP A 206 52.75 31.99 -22.03
CA ASP A 206 51.36 32.38 -21.83
C ASP A 206 51.21 33.61 -20.93
N GLN A 207 52.05 33.76 -19.91
CA GLN A 207 52.11 35.01 -19.14
C GLN A 207 52.48 36.21 -20.01
N VAL A 208 53.52 36.08 -20.84
CA VAL A 208 53.97 37.17 -21.74
C VAL A 208 52.89 37.53 -22.74
N LYS A 209 52.19 36.54 -23.33
CA LYS A 209 51.03 36.81 -24.21
C LYS A 209 49.95 37.61 -23.50
N ASN A 210 49.63 37.25 -22.26
CA ASN A 210 48.60 37.93 -21.49
C ASN A 210 49.02 39.37 -21.11
N MET A 211 50.30 39.58 -20.81
CA MET A 211 50.86 40.92 -20.60
C MET A 211 50.83 41.76 -21.89
N ALA A 212 51.20 41.17 -23.03
CA ALA A 212 51.16 41.84 -24.33
C ALA A 212 49.72 42.23 -24.72
N ALA A 213 48.74 41.37 -24.45
CA ALA A 213 47.32 41.65 -24.70
C ALA A 213 46.77 42.83 -23.88
N LYS A 214 47.41 43.16 -22.75
CA LYS A 214 47.02 44.25 -21.85
C LYS A 214 47.90 45.50 -22.02
N PHE A 215 48.75 45.53 -23.05
CA PHE A 215 49.61 46.67 -23.28
C PHE A 215 48.82 47.89 -23.78
N ASP A 216 48.99 49.04 -23.14
CA ASP A 216 48.33 50.29 -23.52
C ASP A 216 49.04 50.93 -24.72
N HIS A 217 48.35 50.98 -25.86
CA HIS A 217 48.88 51.59 -27.09
C HIS A 217 48.74 53.12 -27.12
N GLY A 218 48.00 53.73 -26.19
CA GLY A 218 47.74 55.17 -26.16
C GLY A 218 48.99 56.04 -25.92
N GLY A 219 50.04 55.46 -25.31
CA GLY A 219 51.33 56.13 -25.09
C GLY A 219 52.33 56.03 -26.25
N LEU A 220 52.01 55.30 -27.33
CA LEU A 220 52.91 55.15 -28.47
C LEU A 220 52.87 56.38 -29.38
N LYS A 221 54.04 56.92 -29.73
CA LYS A 221 54.14 58.01 -30.71
C LYS A 221 53.68 57.51 -32.07
N HIS A 222 52.68 58.15 -32.67
CA HIS A 222 52.26 57.83 -34.03
C HIS A 222 53.35 58.26 -35.01
N VAL A 223 53.87 57.32 -35.79
CA VAL A 223 54.78 57.57 -36.91
C VAL A 223 54.05 57.14 -38.17
N GLU A 224 53.68 58.11 -39.02
CA GLU A 224 53.06 57.81 -40.31
C GLU A 224 54.10 57.21 -41.27
N PRO A 225 53.87 56.01 -41.82
CA PRO A 225 54.81 55.41 -42.76
C PRO A 225 54.73 56.13 -44.11
N ASN A 226 55.84 56.75 -44.53
CA ASN A 226 56.01 57.28 -45.88
C ASN A 226 56.26 56.14 -46.89
N VAL A 227 55.19 55.64 -47.51
CA VAL A 227 55.28 54.64 -48.59
C VAL A 227 55.55 55.37 -49.91
N LYS A 228 56.81 55.38 -50.36
CA LYS A 228 57.17 55.85 -51.71
C LYS A 228 56.66 54.84 -52.74
N ARG A 229 55.70 55.24 -53.57
CA ARG A 229 55.20 54.44 -54.71
C ARG A 229 55.61 55.11 -56.02
N ASP A 230 56.87 54.94 -56.42
CA ASP A 230 57.30 55.22 -57.79
C ASP A 230 57.97 53.96 -58.34
N VAL A 231 57.25 53.23 -59.20
CA VAL A 231 57.80 52.18 -60.06
C VAL A 231 57.53 52.63 -61.49
N GLU A 232 58.51 53.26 -62.14
CA GLU A 232 58.46 53.58 -63.57
C GLU A 232 58.58 52.29 -64.40
N MET A 233 57.58 52.03 -65.26
CA MET A 233 57.54 50.90 -66.18
C MET A 233 58.30 51.24 -67.47
N LEU A 234 59.55 50.78 -67.60
CA LEU A 234 60.35 50.88 -68.83
C LEU A 234 59.81 49.93 -69.92
N HIS A 235 59.10 50.48 -70.91
CA HIS A 235 58.80 49.78 -72.16
C HIS A 235 60.06 49.70 -73.05
N LYS A 236 60.58 48.49 -73.27
CA LYS A 236 61.73 48.25 -74.16
C LYS A 236 61.24 47.73 -75.52
N ASN A 237 61.23 48.61 -76.52
CA ASN A 237 61.04 48.25 -77.93
C ASN A 237 62.19 47.35 -78.41
N ARG A 238 61.89 46.10 -78.80
CA ARG A 238 62.86 45.17 -79.40
C ARG A 238 62.60 45.11 -80.91
N SER A 239 63.34 45.91 -81.67
CA SER A 239 63.38 45.82 -83.14
C SER A 239 64.22 44.61 -83.55
N TYR A 240 63.67 43.77 -84.43
CA TYR A 240 64.33 42.62 -85.05
C TYR A 240 64.92 43.08 -86.39
N SER A 241 66.24 42.97 -86.59
CA SER A 241 66.85 43.04 -87.92
C SER A 241 67.50 41.71 -88.27
N MET A 242 67.00 41.11 -89.35
CA MET A 242 67.62 40.02 -90.11
C MET A 242 69.05 40.39 -90.53
N PHE A 243 69.97 39.42 -90.51
CA PHE A 243 71.14 39.45 -91.38
C PHE A 243 71.43 38.04 -91.90
N ASN A 244 71.37 37.94 -93.23
CA ASN A 244 71.77 36.82 -94.07
C ASN A 244 73.30 36.88 -94.29
N GLU A 245 73.98 35.73 -94.16
CA GLU A 245 74.82 35.04 -95.16
C GLU A 245 75.57 33.88 -94.50
#